data_AF-A0A847ZTR2-F1
#
_entry.id   AF-A0A847ZTR2-F1
#
_cell.length_a   1.000
_cell.length_b   1.000
_cell.length_c   1.000
_cell.angle_alpha   90.00
_cell.angle_beta   90.00
_cell.angle_gamma   90.00
#
_symmetry.space_group_name_H-M   'P 1'
#
loop_
_entity.id
_entity.type
_entity.pdbx_description
1 polymer ?
#
loop_
_entity_poly.entity_id
_entity_poly.type
_entity_poly.pdbx_seq_one_letter_code
_entity_poly.pdbx_strand_id
1 'polypeptide(L)'
;VQIRDAKGNRDRFVPLPEATLTALRQFWQLHRHPELLFPNRHGGLSAAHRARTPLDRGGVQTTLRQVAQDCGLKKRSPRTV
;
A
#
# COMPACT_ATOMS: atom_id res chain seq x y z
N VAL A 1 -1.03 -6.79 12.34
CA VAL A 1 -1.86 -5.69 11.78
C VAL A 1 -3.31 -6.11 11.84
N GLN A 2 -4.20 -5.22 12.28
CA GLN A 2 -5.64 -5.44 12.19
C GLN A 2 -6.13 -4.99 10.81
N ILE A 3 -6.83 -5.88 10.11
CA ILE A 3 -7.52 -5.56 8.86
C ILE A 3 -9.01 -5.63 9.16
N ARG A 4 -9.68 -4.48 9.05
CA ARG A 4 -11.13 -4.35 9.20
C ARG A 4 -11.82 -4.57 7.86
N ASP A 5 -13.03 -5.10 7.88
CA ASP A 5 -13.87 -5.28 6.67
C ASP A 5 -13.16 -6.03 5.53
N ALA A 6 -12.33 -7.02 5.87
CA ALA A 6 -11.63 -7.84 4.89
C ALA A 6 -12.63 -8.71 4.10
N LYS A 7 -12.13 -9.50 3.13
CA LYS A 7 -12.96 -10.34 2.26
C LYS A 7 -14.02 -11.15 3.05
N GLY A 8 -15.28 -10.97 2.66
CA GLY A 8 -16.44 -11.52 3.36
C GLY A 8 -16.88 -10.71 4.58
N ASN A 9 -16.55 -9.41 4.62
CA ASN A 9 -16.87 -8.46 5.68
C ASN A 9 -16.43 -8.93 7.09
N ARG A 10 -15.22 -9.49 7.17
CA ARG A 10 -14.68 -10.07 8.40
C ARG A 10 -13.37 -9.45 8.77
N ASP A 11 -13.19 -9.20 10.06
CA ASP A 11 -11.95 -8.70 10.62
C ASP A 11 -10.92 -9.81 10.75
N ARG A 12 -9.65 -9.46 10.55
CA ARG A 12 -8.53 -10.40 10.66
C ARG A 12 -7.30 -9.73 11.24
N PHE A 13 -6.54 -10.50 12.00
CA PHE A 13 -5.16 -10.15 12.32
C PHE A 13 -4.21 -10.84 11.35
N VAL A 14 -3.30 -10.08 10.77
CA VAL A 14 -2.22 -10.59 9.91
C VAL A 14 -0.87 -10.29 10.54
N PRO A 15 0.11 -11.21 10.44
CA PRO A 15 1.46 -10.93 10.91
C PRO A 15 2.06 -9.77 10.11
N LEU A 16 2.80 -8.88 10.80
CA LEU A 16 3.58 -7.83 10.16
C LEU A 16 5.05 -8.21 10.25
N PRO A 17 5.70 -8.56 9.13
CA PRO A 17 7.14 -8.77 9.12
C PRO A 17 7.88 -7.50 9.57
N GLU A 18 9.00 -7.67 10.25
CA GLU A 18 9.80 -6.55 10.76
C GLU A 18 10.29 -5.62 9.64
N ALA A 19 10.75 -6.20 8.52
CA ALA A 19 11.14 -5.43 7.34
C ALA A 19 10.01 -4.54 6.82
N THR A 20 8.77 -5.06 6.80
CA THR A 20 7.58 -4.29 6.40
C THR A 20 7.29 -3.18 7.41
N LEU A 21 7.39 -3.44 8.71
CA LEU A 21 7.20 -2.42 9.75
C LEU A 21 8.19 -1.26 9.59
N THR A 22 9.47 -1.57 9.35
CA THR A 22 10.51 -0.55 9.11
C THR A 22 10.19 0.30 7.88
N ALA A 23 9.84 -0.34 6.75
CA ALA A 23 9.47 0.36 5.53
C ALA A 23 8.25 1.28 5.72
N LEU A 24 7.22 0.80 6.44
CA LEU A 24 6.02 1.59 6.74
C LEU A 24 6.32 2.80 7.61
N ARG A 25 7.21 2.66 8.62
CA ARG A 25 7.62 3.78 9.48
C ARG A 25 8.38 4.84 8.69
N GLN A 26 9.33 4.44 7.84
CA GLN A 26 10.06 5.35 6.97
C GLN A 26 9.12 6.06 6.00
N PHE A 27 8.20 5.33 5.38
CA PHE A 27 7.20 5.91 4.48
C PHE A 27 6.31 6.91 5.21
N TRP A 28 5.82 6.57 6.41
CA TRP A 28 4.98 7.47 7.21
C TRP A 28 5.69 8.77 7.56
N GLN A 29 7.00 8.76 7.81
CA GLN A 29 7.75 9.99 8.09
C GLN A 29 7.73 11.00 6.93
N LEU A 30 7.53 10.55 5.69
CA LEU A 30 7.49 11.43 4.51
C LEU A 30 6.22 12.29 4.48
N HIS A 31 5.09 11.79 5.00
CA HIS A 31 3.79 12.47 4.93
C HIS A 31 3.15 12.76 6.29
N ARG A 32 3.57 12.06 7.35
CA ARG A 32 3.12 12.17 8.76
C ARG A 32 1.61 12.25 8.96
N HIS A 33 0.84 11.63 8.09
CA HIS A 33 -0.62 11.77 8.11
C HIS A 33 -1.19 11.15 9.41
N PRO A 34 -2.14 11.79 10.10
CA PRO A 34 -2.60 11.34 11.42
C PRO A 34 -3.32 9.99 11.40
N GLU A 35 -4.08 9.68 10.34
CA GLU A 35 -4.93 8.48 10.28
C GLU A 35 -4.53 7.49 9.16
N LEU A 36 -4.44 7.96 7.92
CA LEU A 36 -4.13 7.14 6.76
C LEU A 36 -2.65 6.74 6.69
N LEU A 37 -2.38 5.44 6.58
CA LEU A 37 -1.05 4.89 6.32
C LEU A 37 -0.58 5.14 4.88
N PHE A 38 -1.53 5.24 3.93
CA PHE A 38 -1.28 5.53 2.52
C PHE A 38 -2.23 6.64 2.06
N PRO A 39 -1.94 7.91 2.36
CA PRO A 39 -2.75 9.04 1.90
C PRO A 39 -2.62 9.24 0.39
N ASN A 40 -3.64 9.86 -0.21
CA ASN A 40 -3.60 10.28 -1.61
C ASN A 40 -2.51 11.35 -1.85
N ARG A 41 -2.00 11.40 -3.08
CA ARG A 41 -0.82 12.16 -3.50
C ARG A 41 -1.05 13.12 -4.68
N HIS A 42 -2.31 13.42 -5.05
CA HIS A 42 -2.60 14.37 -6.14
C HIS A 42 -1.96 15.74 -5.95
N GLY A 43 -1.90 16.25 -4.72
CA GLY A 43 -1.24 17.52 -4.40
C GLY A 43 0.27 17.40 -4.12
N GLY A 44 0.89 16.27 -4.47
CA GLY A 44 2.28 15.96 -4.13
C GLY A 44 2.48 15.63 -2.65
N LEU A 45 3.75 15.49 -2.25
CA LEU A 45 4.12 15.07 -0.90
C LEU A 45 3.71 16.08 0.18
N SER A 46 3.82 17.38 -0.12
CA SER A 46 3.46 18.46 0.81
C SER A 46 1.98 18.48 1.16
N ALA A 47 1.11 18.02 0.25
CA ALA A 47 -0.32 17.93 0.47
C ALA A 47 -0.75 16.59 1.11
N ALA A 48 0.10 15.55 1.06
CA ALA A 48 -0.24 14.21 1.51
C ALA A 48 -0.66 14.14 2.98
N HIS A 49 -0.09 15.01 3.85
CA HIS A 49 -0.48 15.11 5.26
C HIS A 49 -1.94 15.52 5.47
N ARG A 50 -2.53 16.24 4.52
CA ARG A 50 -3.90 16.78 4.57
C ARG A 50 -4.88 16.02 3.67
N ALA A 51 -4.44 14.94 3.05
CA ALA A 51 -5.27 14.17 2.13
C ALA A 51 -6.48 13.60 2.86
N ARG A 52 -7.67 13.80 2.31
CA ARG A 52 -8.92 13.25 2.89
C ARG A 52 -9.28 11.88 2.33
N THR A 53 -8.49 11.38 1.38
CA THR A 53 -8.75 10.12 0.68
C THR A 53 -7.51 9.24 0.72
N PRO A 54 -7.68 7.91 0.71
CA PRO A 54 -6.58 6.98 0.60
C PRO A 54 -5.96 7.03 -0.81
N LEU A 55 -4.77 6.46 -0.93
CA LEU A 55 -4.08 6.26 -2.21
C LEU A 55 -4.99 5.52 -3.21
N ASP A 56 -4.97 6.00 -4.46
CA ASP A 56 -5.79 5.42 -5.53
C ASP A 56 -5.40 3.96 -5.83
N ARG A 57 -6.41 3.10 -5.95
CA ARG A 57 -6.24 1.66 -6.21
C ARG A 57 -5.67 1.39 -7.61
N GLY A 58 -6.09 2.16 -8.61
CA GLY A 58 -5.59 2.01 -9.98
C GLY A 58 -4.10 2.35 -10.07
N GLY A 59 -3.68 3.43 -9.41
CA GLY A 59 -2.28 3.84 -9.31
C GLY A 59 -1.39 2.77 -8.67
N VAL A 60 -1.86 2.08 -7.64
CA VAL A 60 -1.12 0.95 -7.02
C VAL A 60 -0.92 -0.18 -8.01
N GLN A 61 -1.96 -0.57 -8.76
CA GLN A 61 -1.88 -1.63 -9.76
C GLN A 61 -0.89 -1.29 -10.89
N THR A 62 -0.97 -0.07 -11.41
CA THR A 62 -0.07 0.42 -12.46
C THR A 62 1.37 0.44 -11.98
N THR A 63 1.62 0.95 -10.77
CA THR A 63 2.97 1.02 -10.19
C THR A 63 3.56 -0.37 -10.00
N LEU A 64 2.80 -1.31 -9.42
CA LEU A 64 3.26 -2.69 -9.22
C LEU A 64 3.57 -3.39 -10.56
N ARG A 65 2.76 -3.14 -11.60
CA ARG A 65 3.03 -3.66 -12.94
C ARG A 65 4.34 -3.11 -13.50
N GLN A 66 4.57 -1.81 -13.40
CA GLN A 66 5.79 -1.19 -13.89
C GLN A 66 7.02 -1.72 -13.16
N VAL A 67 7.00 -1.76 -11.82
CA VAL A 67 8.11 -2.28 -11.01
C VAL A 67 8.42 -3.74 -11.37
N ALA A 68 7.39 -4.57 -11.56
CA ALA A 68 7.61 -5.95 -11.99
C ALA A 68 8.29 -6.04 -13.37
N GLN A 69 7.92 -5.18 -14.31
CA GLN A 69 8.56 -5.10 -15.63
C GLN A 69 10.01 -4.64 -15.54
N ASP A 70 10.29 -3.60 -14.76
CA ASP A 70 11.63 -3.06 -14.55
C ASP A 70 12.56 -4.08 -13.87
N CYS A 71 12.01 -4.88 -12.95
CA CYS A 71 12.72 -6.02 -12.35
C CYS A 71 12.83 -7.25 -13.27
N GLY A 72 12.29 -7.22 -14.49
CA GLY A 72 12.29 -8.35 -15.42
C GLY A 72 11.42 -9.54 -14.99
N LEU A 73 10.48 -9.33 -14.05
CA LEU A 73 9.60 -10.36 -13.52
C LEU A 73 8.45 -10.63 -14.50
N LYS A 74 8.34 -11.88 -14.95
CA LYS A 74 7.22 -12.37 -15.74
C LYS A 74 6.40 -13.36 -14.91
N LYS A 75 5.08 -13.40 -15.12
CA LYS A 75 4.23 -14.45 -14.54
C LYS A 75 4.62 -15.79 -15.17
N ARG A 76 5.20 -16.69 -14.38
CA ARG A 76 5.68 -18.01 -14.84
C ARG A 76 4.81 -19.17 -14.38
N SER A 77 4.02 -18.99 -13.33
CA SER A 77 3.13 -20.02 -12.80
C SER A 77 1.69 -19.85 -13.31
N PRO A 78 0.99 -20.97 -13.61
CA PRO A 78 -0.44 -20.95 -13.82
C PRO A 78 -1.15 -20.55 -12.51
N ARG A 79 -2.41 -20.12 -12.63
CA ARG A 79 -3.25 -19.88 -11.45
C ARG A 79 -3.46 -21.22 -10.73
N THR A 80 -2.97 -21.34 -9.50
CA THR A 80 -3.34 -22.43 -8.61
C THR A 80 -4.74 -22.16 -8.06
N VAL A 81 -5.65 -23.12 -8.19
CA VAL A 81 -7.01 -23.08 -7.62
C VAL A 81 -7.02 -23.66 -6.22
#